data_AF-A0A3G8ZFI5-F1
#
_entry.id   AF-A0A3G8ZFI5-F1
#
_cell.length_a   1.000
_cell.length_b   1.000
_cell.length_c   1.000
_cell.angle_alpha   90.00
_cell.angle_beta   90.00
_cell.angle_gamma   90.00
#
_symmetry.space_group_name_H-M   'P 1'
#
loop_
_entity.id
_entity.type
_entity.pdbx_description
1 polymer ?
#
loop_
_entity_poly.entity_id
_entity_poly.type
_entity_poly.pdbx_seq_one_letter_code
_entity_poly.pdbx_strand_id
1 'polypeptide(L)'
;MKNKKSNEHQVLKVLKDYNAGKSGLELFEKYGVYGTNIFELKHKYKDLGMDILVELVNLNEENSRLKTMYAELCIQHRKLKDLLKEDF
;
A
#
# COMPACT_ATOMS: atom_id res chain seq x y z
N MET A 1 1.63 -2.80 16.01
CA MET A 1 1.74 -1.66 15.06
C MET A 1 0.84 -1.95 13.87
N LYS A 2 -0.36 -1.37 13.84
CA LYS A 2 -1.38 -1.68 12.82
C LYS A 2 -0.88 -1.28 11.42
N ASN A 3 -0.50 -2.30 10.64
CA ASN A 3 -0.47 -2.40 9.18
C ASN A 3 -0.27 -1.09 8.39
N LYS A 4 0.99 -0.66 8.25
CA LYS A 4 1.42 0.38 7.29
C LYS A 4 0.99 0.10 5.84
N LYS A 5 0.71 -1.17 5.51
CA LYS A 5 0.44 -1.65 4.14
C LYS A 5 -0.93 -1.26 3.56
N SER A 6 -1.96 -0.95 4.37
CA SER A 6 -3.27 -0.54 3.83
C SER A 6 -3.42 0.97 3.66
N ASN A 7 -2.36 1.74 3.94
CA ASN A 7 -2.46 3.19 4.03
C ASN A 7 -2.48 3.85 2.63
N GLU A 8 -1.82 3.27 1.62
CA GLU A 8 -1.64 3.96 0.34
C GLU A 8 -2.93 4.04 -0.49
N HIS A 9 -3.71 2.96 -0.57
CA HIS A 9 -5.04 3.01 -1.19
C HIS A 9 -5.99 3.95 -0.45
N GLN A 10 -5.86 4.05 0.88
CA GLN A 10 -6.66 4.96 1.71
C GLN A 10 -6.25 6.42 1.45
N VAL A 11 -4.95 6.70 1.36
CA VAL A 11 -4.40 8.01 1.01
C VAL A 11 -4.86 8.45 -0.37
N LEU A 12 -4.83 7.56 -1.37
CA LEU A 12 -5.32 7.84 -2.71
C LEU A 12 -6.80 8.23 -2.70
N LYS A 13 -7.64 7.48 -1.97
CA LYS A 13 -9.08 7.78 -1.84
C LYS A 13 -9.33 9.11 -1.14
N VAL A 14 -8.60 9.40 -0.06
CA VAL A 14 -8.71 10.66 0.70
C VAL A 14 -8.29 11.85 -0.17
N LEU A 15 -7.15 11.77 -0.87
CA LEU A 15 -6.69 12.84 -1.75
C LEU A 15 -7.62 13.06 -2.95
N LYS A 16 -8.20 11.98 -3.51
CA LYS A 16 -9.17 12.09 -4.60
C LYS A 16 -10.46 12.80 -4.15
N ASP A 17 -11.01 12.40 -3.02
CA ASP A 17 -12.22 13.02 -2.46
C ASP A 17 -11.97 14.47 -2.01
N TYR A 18 -10.77 14.78 -1.50
CA TYR A 18 -10.35 16.14 -1.17
C TYR A 18 -10.19 17.03 -2.42
N ASN A 19 -9.53 16.55 -3.47
CA ASN A 19 -9.40 17.26 -4.75
C ASN A 19 -10.76 17.46 -5.46
N ALA A 20 -11.75 16.61 -5.17
CA ALA A 20 -13.13 16.78 -5.61
C ALA A 20 -13.91 17.83 -4.80
N GLY A 21 -13.30 18.48 -3.80
CA GLY A 21 -13.87 19.58 -3.04
C GLY A 21 -14.61 19.18 -1.76
N LYS A 22 -14.47 17.93 -1.28
CA LYS A 22 -15.10 17.51 -0.01
C LYS A 22 -14.46 18.21 1.19
N SER A 23 -15.29 18.52 2.17
CA SER A 23 -14.87 19.14 3.42
C SER A 23 -14.07 18.16 4.30
N GLY A 24 -13.24 18.71 5.19
CA GLY A 24 -12.47 17.90 6.14
C GLY A 24 -13.35 17.06 7.07
N LEU A 25 -14.57 17.52 7.40
CA LEU A 25 -15.53 16.77 8.22
C LEU A 25 -16.07 15.53 7.48
N GLU A 26 -16.47 15.67 6.21
CA GLU A 26 -16.93 14.54 5.40
C GLU A 26 -15.83 13.50 5.19
N LEU A 27 -14.58 13.95 5.02
CA LEU A 27 -13.42 13.07 4.92
C LEU A 27 -13.12 12.36 6.25
N PHE A 28 -13.33 13.03 7.38
CA PHE A 28 -13.19 12.43 8.70
C PHE A 28 -14.26 11.37 8.95
N GLU A 29 -15.53 11.66 8.66
CA GLU A 29 -16.63 10.69 8.82
C GLU A 29 -16.42 9.45 7.94
N LYS A 30 -15.96 9.65 6.70
CA LYS A 30 -15.82 8.56 5.73
C LYS A 30 -14.55 7.72 5.92
N TYR A 31 -13.44 8.34 6.32
CA TYR A 31 -12.12 7.68 6.34
C TYR A 31 -11.46 7.66 7.73
N GLY A 32 -12.02 8.34 8.73
CA GLY A 32 -11.46 8.46 10.07
C GLY A 32 -10.17 9.29 10.14
N VAL A 33 -9.92 10.16 9.15
CA VAL A 33 -8.67 10.91 9.00
C VAL A 33 -8.89 12.37 9.40
N TYR A 34 -8.19 12.86 10.42
CA TYR A 34 -8.26 14.26 10.83
C TYR A 34 -7.67 15.21 9.77
N GLY A 35 -8.19 16.44 9.71
CA GLY A 35 -7.79 17.45 8.70
C GLY A 35 -6.30 17.79 8.67
N THR A 36 -5.60 17.72 9.82
CA THR A 36 -4.15 17.88 9.92
C THR A 36 -3.39 16.84 9.10
N ASN A 37 -3.85 15.58 9.10
CA ASN A 37 -3.26 14.52 8.30
C ASN A 37 -3.48 14.76 6.79
N ILE A 38 -4.58 15.40 6.39
CA ILE A 38 -4.87 15.65 4.96
C ILE A 38 -3.90 16.70 4.41
N PHE A 39 -3.61 17.75 5.17
CA PHE A 39 -2.62 18.76 4.76
C PHE A 39 -1.22 18.17 4.64
N GLU A 40 -0.81 17.31 5.59
CA GLU A 40 0.46 16.59 5.53
C GLU A 40 0.54 15.64 4.32
N LEU A 41 -0.54 14.90 4.03
CA LEU A 41 -0.62 14.06 2.85
C LEU A 41 -0.55 14.89 1.57
N LYS A 42 -1.28 15.99 1.49
CA LYS A 42 -1.20 16.91 0.35
C LYS A 42 0.22 17.43 0.18
N HIS A 43 0.88 17.85 1.26
CA HIS A 43 2.26 18.33 1.18
C HIS A 43 3.23 17.23 0.74
N LYS A 44 3.04 15.99 1.21
CA LYS A 44 3.88 14.84 0.86
C LYS A 44 3.74 14.42 -0.60
N TYR A 45 2.54 14.53 -1.16
CA TYR A 45 2.23 14.14 -2.54
C TYR A 45 2.01 15.34 -3.48
N LYS A 46 2.38 16.56 -3.06
CA LYS A 46 2.10 17.80 -3.81
C LYS A 46 2.77 17.82 -5.19
N ASP A 47 3.94 17.20 -5.29
CA ASP A 47 4.74 17.12 -6.50
C ASP A 47 4.44 15.85 -7.31
N LEU A 48 3.55 14.98 -6.80
CA LEU A 48 3.15 13.73 -7.43
C LEU A 48 1.78 13.91 -8.10
N GLY A 49 1.74 13.69 -9.42
CA GLY A 49 0.49 13.64 -10.15
C GLY A 49 -0.44 12.54 -9.63
N MET A 50 -1.74 12.76 -9.71
CA MET A 50 -2.75 11.80 -9.23
C MET A 50 -2.67 10.46 -10.00
N ASP A 51 -2.32 10.53 -11.28
CA ASP A 51 -1.98 9.42 -12.18
C ASP A 51 -0.78 8.62 -11.68
N ILE A 52 0.32 9.30 -11.32
CA ILE A 52 1.52 8.66 -10.78
C ILE A 52 1.21 8.00 -9.43
N LEU A 53 0.36 8.60 -8.60
CA LEU A 53 -0.03 8.00 -7.31
C LEU A 53 -0.82 6.69 -7.51
N VAL A 54 -1.71 6.63 -8.51
CA VAL A 54 -2.44 5.41 -8.85
C VAL A 54 -1.48 4.30 -9.29
N GLU A 55 -0.53 4.64 -10.16
CA GLU A 55 0.47 3.68 -10.64
C GLU A 55 1.37 3.17 -9.51
N LEU A 56 1.78 4.07 -8.60
CA LEU A 56 2.59 3.71 -7.43
C LEU A 56 1.87 2.72 -6.50
N VAL A 57 0.57 2.93 -6.28
CA VAL A 57 -0.27 2.03 -5.50
C VAL A 57 -0.34 0.65 -6.16
N ASN A 58 -0.59 0.59 -7.47
CA ASN A 58 -0.65 -0.68 -8.22
C ASN A 58 0.70 -1.42 -8.18
N LEU A 59 1.81 -0.69 -8.37
CA LEU A 59 3.15 -1.25 -8.30
C LEU A 59 3.47 -1.80 -6.90
N ASN A 60 3.01 -1.14 -5.84
CA ASN A 60 3.24 -1.62 -4.49
C ASN A 60 2.42 -2.88 -4.17
N GLU A 61 1.18 -2.96 -4.67
CA GLU A 61 0.35 -4.16 -4.59
C GLU A 61 1.02 -5.36 -5.31
N GLU A 62 1.48 -5.14 -6.54
CA GLU A 62 2.17 -6.16 -7.31
C GLU A 62 3.49 -6.58 -6.66
N ASN A 63 4.28 -5.63 -6.16
CA ASN A 63 5.52 -5.94 -5.42
C ASN A 63 5.23 -6.74 -4.14
N SER A 64 4.13 -6.44 -3.43
CA SER A 64 3.73 -7.22 -2.27
C SER A 64 3.36 -8.65 -2.67
N ARG A 65 2.64 -8.84 -3.78
CA ARG A 65 2.29 -10.15 -4.32
C ARG A 65 3.54 -10.95 -4.71
N LEU A 66 4.46 -10.31 -5.45
CA LEU A 66 5.72 -10.93 -5.89
C LEU A 66 6.58 -11.35 -4.70
N LYS A 67 6.66 -10.53 -3.64
CA LYS A 67 7.39 -10.89 -2.40
C LYS A 67 6.81 -12.12 -1.72
N THR A 68 5.48 -12.22 -1.65
CA THR A 68 4.82 -13.40 -1.08
C THR A 68 5.12 -14.65 -1.92
N MET A 69 4.95 -14.57 -3.24
CA MET A 69 5.22 -15.68 -4.15
C MET A 69 6.69 -16.13 -4.09
N TYR A 70 7.63 -15.17 -4.03
CA TYR A 70 9.05 -15.48 -3.89
C TYR A 70 9.35 -16.17 -2.55
N ALA A 71 8.76 -15.71 -1.46
CA ALA A 71 8.92 -16.34 -0.15
C ALA A 71 8.39 -17.79 -0.15
N GLU A 72 7.20 -18.02 -0.74
CA GLU A 72 6.62 -19.35 -0.89
C GLU A 72 7.53 -20.27 -1.74
N LEU A 73 8.04 -19.76 -2.86
CA LEU A 73 8.98 -20.50 -3.71
C LEU A 73 10.27 -20.85 -2.96
N CYS A 74 10.84 -19.91 -2.20
CA CYS A 74 12.03 -20.15 -1.39
C CYS A 74 11.79 -21.24 -0.33
N ILE A 75 10.61 -21.24 0.29
CA ILE A 75 10.21 -22.27 1.25
C ILE A 75 10.10 -23.64 0.58
N GLN A 76 9.44 -23.73 -0.58
CA GLN A 76 9.32 -24.97 -1.34
C GLN A 76 10.69 -25.49 -1.79
N HIS A 77 11.53 -24.61 -2.31
CA HIS A 77 12.89 -24.95 -2.75
C HIS A 77 13.77 -25.42 -1.58
N ARG A 78 13.64 -24.82 -0.39
CA ARG A 78 14.32 -25.30 0.82
C ARG A 78 13.86 -26.71 1.18
N LYS A 79 12.54 -26.93 1.26
CA LYS A 79 11.98 -28.26 1.56
C LYS A 79 12.46 -29.33 0.57
N LEU A 80 12.49 -29.01 -0.73
CA LEU A 80 12.97 -29.92 -1.76
C LEU A 80 14.45 -30.26 -1.56
N LYS A 81 15.28 -29.27 -1.26
CA LYS A 81 16.70 -29.49 -0.95
C LYS A 81 16.92 -30.31 0.30
N ASP A 82 16.09 -30.15 1.32
CA ASP A 82 16.20 -30.91 2.56
C ASP A 82 15.84 -32.39 2.32
N LEU A 83 14.76 -32.67 1.57
CA LEU A 83 14.41 -34.04 1.17
C LEU A 83 15.52 -34.73 0.36
N LEU A 84 16.06 -34.04 -0.65
CA LEU A 84 17.16 -34.56 -1.48
C LEU A 84 18.46 -34.82 -0.70
N LYS A 85 18.64 -34.21 0.47
CA LYS A 85 19.80 -34.46 1.34
C LYS A 85 19.59 -35.61 2.31
N GLU A 86 18.35 -35.98 2.61
CA GLU A 86 18.05 -37.14 3.47
C GLU A 86 18.05 -38.46 2.68
N ASP A 87 17.87 -38.39 1.35
CA ASP A 87 17.89 -39.56 0.46
C ASP A 87 19.31 -40.05 0.06
N PHE A 88 20.38 -39.46 0.63
CA PHE A 88 21.79 -39.87 0.48
C PHE A 88 22.49 -39.99 1.83
#